data_AF-A0A7J0FH74-F1
#
_entry.id   AF-A0A7J0FH74-F1
#
_cell.length_a   1.000
_cell.length_b   1.000
_cell.length_c   1.000
_cell.angle_alpha   90.00
_cell.angle_beta   90.00
_cell.angle_gamma   90.00
#
_symmetry.space_group_name_H-M   'P 1'
#
loop_
_entity.id
_entity.type
_entity.pdbx_description
1 polymer ?
#
loop_
_entity_poly.entity_id
_entity_poly.type
_entity_poly.pdbx_seq_one_letter_code
_entity_poly.pdbx_strand_id
1 'polypeptide(L)' 'MSTPARKRLMRDFKRLQQDPPAGISGAPQDNNIMLWNAVIFGPDDTPWDGG' A
#
# COMPACT_ATOMS: atom_id res chain seq x y z
N MET A 1 10.20 -22.38 -0.27
CA MET A 1 8.78 -22.33 -0.70
C MET A 1 8.16 -20.98 -0.35
N SER A 2 7.16 -20.50 -1.10
CA SER A 2 6.44 -19.26 -0.75
C SER A 2 5.25 -19.55 0.17
N THR A 3 5.17 -18.87 1.32
CA THR A 3 4.10 -19.06 2.31
C THR A 3 2.74 -18.56 1.81
N PRO A 4 1.60 -19.04 2.36
CA PRO A 4 0.28 -18.48 2.05
C PRO A 4 0.19 -16.97 2.29
N ALA A 5 0.79 -16.47 3.37
CA ALA A 5 0.87 -15.03 3.67
C ALA A 5 1.63 -14.25 2.58
N ARG A 6 2.79 -14.73 2.12
CA ARG A 6 3.53 -14.09 1.03
C ARG A 6 2.73 -14.06 -0.28
N LYS A 7 2.01 -15.14 -0.61
CA LYS A 7 1.12 -15.18 -1.78
C LYS A 7 -0.07 -14.20 -1.66
N ARG A 8 -0.67 -14.09 -0.46
CA ARG A 8 -1.72 -13.11 -0.11
C ARG A 8 -1.21 -11.68 -0.38
N LEU A 9 -0.06 -11.32 0.18
CA LEU A 9 0.52 -9.97 0.07
C LEU A 9 0.92 -9.61 -1.37
N MET A 10 1.48 -10.53 -2.17
CA MET A 10 1.77 -10.26 -3.58
C MET A 10 0.50 -9.97 -4.41
N ARG A 11 -0.60 -10.69 -4.14
CA ARG A 11 -1.88 -10.45 -4.83
C ARG A 11 -2.49 -9.11 -4.43
N ASP A 12 -2.46 -8.80 -3.15
CA ASP A 12 -3.04 -7.56 -2.64
C ASP A 12 -2.20 -6.34 -3.06
N PHE A 13 -0.86 -6.47 -3.16
CA PHE A 13 0.01 -5.48 -3.80
C PHE A 13 -0.36 -5.23 -5.27
N LYS A 14 -0.56 -6.30 -6.04
CA LYS A 14 -0.96 -6.18 -7.45
C LYS A 14 -2.32 -5.48 -7.60
N ARG A 15 -3.27 -5.71 -6.68
CA ARG A 15 -4.55 -4.98 -6.66
C ARG A 15 -4.35 -3.50 -6.37
N LEU A 16 -3.54 -3.16 -5.36
CA LEU A 16 -3.20 -1.78 -5.02
C LEU A 16 -2.53 -1.01 -6.18
N GLN A 17 -1.76 -1.69 -7.03
CA GLN A 17 -1.18 -1.11 -8.25
C GLN A 17 -2.18 -0.99 -9.43
N GLN A 18 -3.23 -1.80 -9.46
CA GLN A 18 -4.23 -1.81 -10.54
C GLN A 18 -5.39 -0.84 -10.28
N ASP A 19 -5.76 -0.68 -9.02
CA ASP A 19 -6.87 0.15 -8.54
C ASP A 19 -6.43 0.84 -7.23
N PRO A 20 -5.56 1.87 -7.31
CA PRO A 20 -5.06 2.56 -6.14
C PRO A 20 -6.17 3.45 -5.52
N PRO A 21 -6.47 3.31 -4.21
CA PRO A 21 -7.42 4.19 -3.55
C PRO A 21 -6.90 5.64 -3.53
N ALA A 22 -7.82 6.59 -3.74
CA ALA A 22 -7.49 8.03 -3.76
C ALA A 22 -6.79 8.46 -2.47
N GLY A 23 -5.76 9.31 -2.60
CA GLY A 23 -4.96 9.81 -1.49
C GLY A 23 -4.07 8.77 -0.78
N ILE A 24 -4.07 7.50 -1.19
CA ILE A 24 -3.32 6.43 -0.52
C ILE A 24 -2.32 5.79 -1.49
N SER A 25 -1.10 5.55 -1.01
CA SER A 25 -0.07 4.81 -1.76
C SER A 25 0.71 3.90 -0.81
N GLY A 26 1.16 2.75 -1.31
CA GLY A 26 1.95 1.82 -0.50
C GLY A 26 2.69 0.77 -1.31
N ALA A 27 3.85 0.35 -0.80
CA ALA A 27 4.70 -0.66 -1.41
C ALA A 27 5.42 -1.49 -0.34
N PRO A 28 5.65 -2.79 -0.58
CA PRO A 28 6.55 -3.59 0.24
C PRO A 28 7.99 -3.10 0.10
N GLN A 29 8.82 -3.37 1.11
CA GLN A 29 10.28 -3.21 0.98
C GLN A 29 10.85 -4.28 0.04
N ASP A 30 11.82 -3.90 -0.81
CA ASP A 30 12.37 -4.75 -1.87
C ASP A 30 12.87 -6.12 -1.38
N ASN A 31 13.45 -6.16 -0.19
CA ASN A 31 14.00 -7.36 0.44
C ASN A 31 13.01 -8.11 1.35
N ASN A 32 11.89 -7.49 1.76
CA ASN A 32 10.98 -8.05 2.73
C ASN A 32 9.53 -7.60 2.52
N ILE A 33 8.75 -8.44 1.82
CA ILE A 33 7.31 -8.26 1.57
C ILE A 33 6.43 -8.25 2.83
N MET A 34 6.97 -8.59 4.01
CA MET A 34 6.24 -8.48 5.28
C MET A 34 6.36 -7.07 5.89
N LEU A 35 7.26 -6.21 5.36
CA LEU A 35 7.44 -4.81 5.73
C LEU A 35 6.99 -3.91 4.58
N TRP A 36 6.25 -2.87 4.90
CA TRP A 36 5.62 -1.98 3.92
C TRP A 36 5.83 -0.53 4.32
N ASN A 37 6.08 0.30 3.31
CA ASN A 37 6.02 1.75 3.42
C ASN A 37 4.69 2.21 2.81
N ALA A 38 4.02 3.17 3.44
CA ALA A 38 2.77 3.74 2.94
C ALA A 38 2.75 5.25 3.16
N VAL A 39 2.01 5.95 2.31
CA VAL A 39 1.73 7.38 2.37
C VAL A 39 0.23 7.55 2.28
N ILE A 40 -0.31 8.43 3.12
CA ILE A 40 -1.72 8.82 3.14
C ILE A 40 -1.73 10.35 3.11
N PHE A 41 -2.29 10.94 2.06
CA PHE A 41 -2.62 12.36 2.03
C PHE A 41 -3.87 12.60 2.87
N GLY A 42 -3.94 13.74 3.56
CA GLY A 42 -5.16 14.10 4.26
C GLY A 42 -6.31 14.34 3.27
N PRO A 43 -7.54 13.95 3.59
CA PRO A 43 -8.69 14.22 2.72
C PRO A 43 -8.95 15.73 2.60
N ASP A 44 -9.54 16.10 1.46
CA ASP A 44 -10.12 17.42 1.20
C ASP A 44 -10.99 17.90 2.37
N ASP A 45 -11.01 19.22 2.61
CA ASP A 45 -11.76 19.87 3.70
C ASP A 45 -11.36 19.42 5.14
N THR A 46 -10.18 18.82 5.32
CA THR A 46 -9.63 18.49 6.65
C THR A 46 -8.39 19.32 7.01
N PRO A 47 -7.99 19.43 8.29
CA PRO A 47 -6.73 20.08 8.69
C PRO A 47 -5.45 19.43 8.16
N TRP A 48 -5.56 18.32 7.44
CA TRP A 48 -4.46 17.58 6.82
C TRP A 48 -4.51 17.59 5.28
N ASP A 49 -5.48 18.32 4.69
CA ASP A 49 -5.61 18.50 3.25
C ASP A 49 -4.27 18.99 2.64
N GLY A 50 -3.83 18.35 1.56
CA GLY A 50 -2.53 18.57 0.93
C GLY A 50 -1.34 17.80 1.54
N GLY A 51 -1.42 17.36 2.80
CA GLY A 51 -0.39 16.58 3.51
C GLY A 51 0.36 17.32 4.61
#